data_AF-A0A2H9LZ57-F1
#
_entry.id   AF-A0A2H9LZ57-F1
#
_cell.length_a   1.000
_cell.length_b   1.000
_cell.length_c   1.000
_cell.angle_alpha   90.00
_cell.angle_beta   90.00
_cell.angle_gamma   90.00
#
_symmetry.space_group_name_H-M   'P 1'
#
loop_
_entity.id
_entity.type
_entity.pdbx_description
1 polymer ?
#
loop_
_entity_poly.entity_id
_entity_poly.type
_entity_poly.pdbx_seq_one_letter_code
_entity_poly.pdbx_strand_id
1 'polypeptide(L)' 'RKKIITGGMIPKTEACIFAVKNSCKKAHLVNGTIEHALLLEIFTDKGVGTQITKG' A
#
# COMPACT_ATOMS: atom_id res chain seq x y z
N ARG A 1 23.74 3.34 4.08
CA ARG A 1 22.28 3.56 4.15
C ARG A 1 21.58 2.28 3.70
N LYS A 2 20.88 1.55 4.59
CA LYS A 2 20.08 0.38 4.20
C LYS A 2 18.98 0.87 3.25
N LYS A 3 18.90 0.34 2.03
CA LYS A 3 17.77 0.59 1.12
C LYS A 3 16.60 -0.28 1.59
N ILE A 4 15.69 0.30 2.38
CA ILE A 4 14.54 -0.41 2.98
C ILE A 4 13.53 -0.83 1.91
N ILE A 5 13.42 -0.07 0.82
CA ILE A 5 12.58 -0.36 -0.35
C ILE A 5 13.51 -0.61 -1.53
N THR A 6 13.30 -1.72 -2.26
CA THR A 6 14.19 -2.18 -3.33
C THR A 6 13.44 -2.77 -4.51
N GLY A 7 14.11 -2.83 -5.67
CA GLY A 7 13.60 -3.47 -6.88
C GLY A 7 12.24 -2.95 -7.32
N GLY A 8 11.37 -3.87 -7.74
CA GLY A 8 10.01 -3.55 -8.21
C GLY A 8 9.08 -2.97 -7.14
N MET A 9 9.49 -2.92 -5.87
CA MET A 9 8.71 -2.22 -4.85
C MET A 9 8.86 -0.70 -4.94
N ILE A 10 9.98 -0.20 -5.48
CA ILE A 10 10.21 1.25 -5.67
C ILE A 10 9.07 1.90 -6.47
N PRO A 11 8.76 1.46 -7.71
CA PRO A 11 7.70 2.10 -8.50
C PRO A 11 6.31 1.90 -7.88
N LYS A 12 6.08 0.80 -7.16
CA LYS A 12 4.79 0.55 -6.47
C LYS A 12 4.58 1.55 -5.33
N THR A 13 5.60 1.76 -4.50
CA THR A 13 5.53 2.73 -3.41
C THR A 13 5.45 4.16 -3.93
N GLU A 14 6.22 4.51 -4.98
CA GLU A 14 6.16 5.83 -5.61
C GLU A 14 4.77 6.13 -6.17
N ALA A 15 4.12 5.18 -6.83
CA ALA A 15 2.75 5.33 -7.33
C ALA A 15 1.74 5.59 -6.19
N CYS A 16 1.83 4.85 -5.08
CA CYS A 16 0.96 5.08 -3.91
C CYS A 16 1.21 6.46 -3.28
N ILE A 17 2.47 6.88 -3.15
CA ILE A 17 2.81 8.22 -2.64
C ILE A 17 2.26 9.30 -3.56
N PHE A 18 2.41 9.13 -4.88
CA PHE A 18 1.87 10.06 -5.87
C PHE A 18 0.35 10.16 -5.73
N ALA A 19 -0.38 9.04 -5.67
CA ALA A 19 -1.84 9.04 -5.52
C ALA A 19 -2.28 9.78 -4.25
N VAL A 20 -1.66 9.47 -3.11
CA VAL A 20 -2.00 10.11 -1.83
C VAL A 20 -1.68 11.61 -1.88
N LYS A 21 -0.56 12.03 -2.46
CA LYS A 21 -0.25 13.45 -2.65
C LYS A 21 -1.33 14.17 -3.49
N ASN A 22 -1.83 13.50 -4.53
CA ASN A 22 -2.85 13.98 -5.45
C ASN A 22 -4.29 13.64 -5.02
N SER A 23 -4.62 13.92 -3.75
CA SER A 23 -5.98 13.90 -3.19
C SER A 23 -6.61 12.54 -2.89
N CYS A 24 -5.95 11.40 -3.20
CA CYS A 24 -6.41 10.14 -2.64
C CYS A 24 -6.26 10.16 -1.11
N LYS A 25 -7.33 9.83 -0.39
CA LYS A 25 -7.33 9.81 1.08
C LYS A 25 -6.32 8.81 1.63
N LYS A 26 -6.22 7.65 0.98
CA LYS A 26 -5.36 6.51 1.35
C LYS A 26 -4.96 5.74 0.09
N ALA A 27 -3.83 5.05 0.14
CA ALA A 27 -3.42 4.04 -0.84
C ALA A 27 -2.97 2.77 -0.12
N HIS A 28 -3.23 1.60 -0.69
CA HIS A 28 -3.00 0.31 -0.05
C HIS A 28 -2.15 -0.59 -0.95
N LEU A 29 -1.06 -1.13 -0.40
CA LEU A 29 -0.24 -2.16 -1.05
C LEU A 29 -0.61 -3.52 -0.46
N VAL A 30 -1.20 -4.40 -1.27
CA VAL A 30 -1.69 -5.72 -0.85
C VAL A 30 -0.93 -6.85 -1.54
N ASN A 31 -0.79 -8.00 -0.86
CA ASN A 31 -0.27 -9.22 -1.48
C ASN A 31 -1.42 -9.99 -2.17
N GLY A 32 -1.40 -10.01 -3.50
CA GLY A 32 -2.43 -10.68 -4.29
C GLY A 32 -2.48 -12.21 -4.19
N THR A 33 -1.49 -12.85 -3.56
CA THR A 33 -1.50 -14.31 -3.35
C THR A 33 -2.25 -14.74 -2.09
N ILE A 34 -2.65 -13.79 -1.24
CA ILE A 34 -3.47 -14.07 -0.06
C ILE A 34 -4.92 -14.17 -0.51
N GLU A 35 -5.59 -15.25 -0.14
CA GLU A 35 -7.00 -15.46 -0.46
C GLU A 35 -7.85 -14.33 0.14
N HIS A 36 -8.76 -13.77 -0.65
CA HIS A 36 -9.62 -12.66 -0.26
C HIS A 36 -8.87 -11.40 0.25
N ALA A 37 -7.61 -11.19 -0.13
CA ALA A 37 -6.79 -10.06 0.34
C ALA A 37 -7.51 -8.70 0.28
N LEU A 38 -8.26 -8.43 -0.80
CA LEU A 38 -9.02 -7.19 -0.95
C LEU A 38 -10.14 -7.05 0.06
N LEU A 39 -10.89 -8.13 0.32
CA LEU A 39 -11.98 -8.11 1.30
C LEU A 39 -11.42 -7.91 2.71
N LEU A 40 -10.34 -8.62 3.04
CA LEU A 40 -9.68 -8.49 4.34
C LEU A 40 -9.12 -7.08 4.54
N GLU A 41 -8.53 -6.46 3.51
CA GLU A 41 -7.98 -5.11 3.59
C GLU A 41 -9.07 -4.03 3.75
N ILE A 42 -10.23 -4.22 3.13
CA ILE A 42 -11.31 -3.21 3.12
C ILE A 42 -12.22 -3.35 4.35
N PHE A 43 -12.52 -4.59 4.76
CA PHE A 43 -13.59 -4.88 5.73
C PHE A 43 -13.07 -5.31 7.11
N THR A 44 -11.76 -5.17 7.39
CA THR A 44 -11.21 -5.39 8.73
C THR A 44 -10.35 -4.22 9.17
N ASP A 45 -10.41 -3.86 10.46
CA ASP A 45 -9.63 -2.74 10.98
C ASP A 45 -8.11 -2.99 10.96
N LYS A 46 -7.71 -4.26 11.06
CA LYS A 46 -6.31 -4.66 11.03
C LYS A 46 -5.72 -4.60 9.62
N GLY A 47 -6.51 -4.96 8.61
CA GLY A 47 -6.03 -5.18 7.25
C GLY A 47 -5.00 -6.32 7.14
N VAL A 48 -4.52 -6.54 5.91
CA VAL A 48 -3.48 -7.55 5.58
C VAL A 48 -2.34 -6.99 4.73
N GLY A 49 -2.44 -5.73 4.31
CA GLY A 49 -1.43 -5.03 3.53
C GLY A 49 -0.79 -3.85 4.27
N THR A 50 -0.21 -2.95 3.48
CA THR A 50 0.39 -1.70 3.96
C THR A 50 -0.46 -0.52 3.49
N GLN A 51 -1.02 0.23 4.43
CA GLN A 51 -1.74 1.48 4.17
C GLN A 51 -0.78 2.67 4.20
N ILE A 52 -0.86 3.53 3.19
CA ILE A 52 -0.16 4.81 3.08
C ILE A 52 -1.20 5.95 3.16
N THR A 53 -0.98 6.91 4.05
CA THR A 53 -1.82 8.10 4.23
C THR A 53 -0.98 9.37 4.22
N LYS A 54 -1.62 10.54 4.05
CA LYS A 54 -0.95 11.81 4.39
C LYS A 54 -0.69 11.80 5.91
N GLY A 55 0.50 12.25 6.30
CA GLY A 55 0.83 12.57 7.69
C GLY A 55 0.26 13.91 8.11
#